data_AF-A0A5J6DNU8-F1
#
_entry.id   AF-A0A5J6DNU8-F1
#
_cell.length_a   1.000
_cell.length_b   1.000
_cell.length_c   1.000
_cell.angle_alpha   90.00
_cell.angle_beta   90.00
_cell.angle_gamma   90.00
#
_symmetry.space_group_name_H-M   'P 1'
#
loop_
_entity.id
_entity.type
_entity.pdbx_description
1 polymer ?
#
loop_
_entity_poly.entity_id
_entity_poly.type
_entity_poly.pdbx_seq_one_letter_code
_entity_poly.pdbx_strand_id
1 'polypeptide(L)'
;VFQEMAKHECHFINGTEKVRFVDRHIYNREEHLRFDSDVGRYEGFTPFGEKVAQKWNSDPDWMEDRRTAVNWFCLCWYEPDAPFSGGRR
;
A
#
# COMPACT_ATOMS: atom_id res chain seq x y z
N VAL A 1 25.18 -5.96 6.71
CA VAL A 1 24.52 -5.85 5.39
C VAL A 1 23.23 -5.09 5.63
N PHE A 2 22.98 -4.01 4.88
CA PHE A 2 21.74 -3.25 4.94
C PHE A 2 20.79 -3.77 3.88
N GLN A 3 19.53 -4.01 4.25
CA GLN A 3 18.49 -4.50 3.35
C GLN A 3 17.25 -3.63 3.49
N GLU A 4 16.82 -3.07 2.36
CA GLU A 4 15.59 -2.31 2.23
C GLU A 4 14.63 -3.08 1.33
N MET A 5 13.37 -3.22 1.77
CA MET A 5 12.33 -3.93 1.03
C MET A 5 11.04 -3.13 1.07
N ALA A 6 10.37 -3.01 -0.08
CA ALA A 6 9.00 -2.51 -0.18
C ALA A 6 8.05 -3.67 -0.50
N LYS A 7 6.88 -3.67 0.13
CA LYS A 7 5.78 -4.60 -0.16
C LYS A 7 4.52 -3.82 -0.47
N HIS A 8 3.92 -4.11 -1.62
CA HIS A 8 2.63 -3.58 -2.03
C HIS A 8 1.60 -4.71 -1.94
N GLU A 9 0.75 -4.66 -0.94
CA GLU A 9 -0.24 -5.71 -0.64
C GLU A 9 -1.64 -5.22 -0.98
N CYS A 10 -2.41 -6.04 -1.71
CA CYS A 10 -3.81 -5.80 -2.01
C CYS A 10 -4.65 -6.90 -1.36
N HIS A 11 -5.50 -6.52 -0.40
CA HIS A 11 -6.37 -7.43 0.33
C HIS A 11 -7.80 -7.29 -0.20
N PHE A 12 -8.29 -8.34 -0.87
CA PHE A 12 -9.63 -8.42 -1.44
C PHE A 12 -10.57 -9.13 -0.44
N ILE A 13 -11.57 -8.43 0.07
CA ILE A 13 -12.56 -8.96 1.00
C ILE A 13 -13.89 -9.09 0.24
N ASN A 14 -14.41 -10.32 0.15
CA ASN A 14 -15.62 -10.65 -0.62
C ASN A 14 -15.54 -10.23 -2.11
N GLY A 15 -14.43 -10.54 -2.78
CA GLY A 15 -14.22 -10.17 -4.18
C GLY A 15 -13.74 -8.72 -4.32
N THR A 16 -14.44 -7.91 -5.12
CA THR A 16 -14.07 -6.50 -5.39
C THR A 16 -14.86 -5.49 -4.56
N GLU A 17 -15.78 -5.93 -3.70
CA GLU A 17 -16.61 -5.03 -2.88
C GLU A 17 -15.79 -4.19 -1.91
N LYS A 18 -14.76 -4.79 -1.30
CA LYS A 18 -13.85 -4.09 -0.40
C LYS A 18 -12.41 -4.51 -0.67
N VAL A 19 -11.63 -3.54 -1.14
CA VAL A 19 -10.22 -3.71 -1.45
C VAL A 19 -9.40 -2.78 -0.57
N ARG A 20 -8.43 -3.34 0.17
CA ARG A 20 -7.50 -2.58 1.00
C ARG A 20 -6.10 -2.66 0.42
N PHE A 21 -5.52 -1.51 0.17
CA PHE A 21 -4.14 -1.39 -0.28
C PHE A 21 -3.24 -1.05 0.91
N VAL A 22 -2.16 -1.81 1.08
CA VAL A 22 -1.15 -1.58 2.11
C VAL A 22 0.22 -1.53 1.45
N ASP A 23 0.91 -0.41 1.61
CA ASP A 23 2.31 -0.26 1.19
C ASP A 23 3.20 -0.27 2.43
N ARG A 24 4.10 -1.25 2.54
CA ARG A 24 5.00 -1.41 3.69
C ARG A 24 6.45 -1.26 3.26
N HIS A 25 7.20 -0.45 3.99
CA HIS A 25 8.63 -0.33 3.81
C HIS A 25 9.35 -0.92 5.03
N ILE A 26 10.27 -1.85 4.76
CA ILE A 26 10.93 -2.69 5.76
C ILE A 26 12.43 -2.50 5.63
N TYR A 27 13.06 -2.11 6.74
CA TYR A 27 14.50 -1.94 6.85
C TYR A 27 15.09 -2.99 7.79
N ASN A 28 15.98 -3.85 7.31
CA ASN A 28 16.60 -4.94 8.08
C ASN A 28 15.61 -5.78 8.91
N ARG A 29 14.42 -6.06 8.33
CA ARG A 29 13.28 -6.80 8.93
C ARG A 29 12.41 -6.00 9.91
N GLU A 30 12.67 -4.72 10.09
CA GLU A 30 11.83 -3.79 10.85
C GLU A 30 10.95 -2.97 9.90
N GLU A 31 9.63 -3.05 10.04
CA GLU A 31 8.70 -2.18 9.31
C GLU A 31 8.83 -0.77 9.87
N HIS A 32 9.37 0.15 9.07
CA HIS A 32 9.62 1.51 9.51
C HIS A 32 8.59 2.52 9.02
N LEU A 33 7.87 2.22 7.94
CA LEU A 33 6.91 3.11 7.32
C LEU A 33 5.81 2.27 6.64
N ARG A 34 4.55 2.68 6.80
CA ARG A 34 3.41 2.04 6.14
C ARG A 34 2.41 3.06 5.64
N PHE A 35 1.89 2.87 4.44
CA PHE A 35 0.63 3.48 4.01
C PHE A 35 -0.47 2.43 4.00
N ASP A 36 -1.64 2.84 4.49
CA ASP A 36 -2.83 2.00 4.53
C ASP A 36 -3.98 2.79 3.90
N SER A 37 -4.68 2.20 2.93
CA SER A 37 -5.82 2.85 2.28
C SER A 37 -6.95 3.15 3.25
N ASP A 38 -7.12 2.34 4.30
CA ASP A 38 -8.16 2.58 5.31
C ASP A 38 -7.84 3.82 6.19
N VAL A 39 -6.54 4.13 6.35
CA VAL A 39 -6.06 5.30 7.12
C VAL A 39 -5.87 6.51 6.20
N GLY A 40 -5.50 6.30 4.94
CA GLY A 40 -5.35 7.33 3.91
C GLY A 40 -4.09 8.20 4.04
N ARG A 41 -3.09 7.76 4.82
CA ARG A 41 -1.78 8.42 5.00
C ARG A 41 -0.68 7.46 5.42
N TYR A 42 0.57 7.90 5.30
CA TYR A 42 1.73 7.18 5.80
C TYR A 42 1.86 7.32 7.32
N GLU A 43 2.18 6.21 7.98
CA GLU A 43 2.50 6.09 9.39
C GLU A 43 3.95 5.62 9.53
N GLY A 44 4.76 6.35 10.31
CA GLY A 44 6.11 5.95 10.65
C GLY A 44 6.14 5.20 11.98
N PHE A 45 6.88 4.09 12.05
CA PHE A 45 7.03 3.28 13.28
C PHE A 45 8.38 3.48 13.96
N THR A 46 9.31 4.14 13.28
CA THR A 46 10.63 4.49 13.81
C THR A 46 10.87 5.99 13.68
N PRO A 47 11.83 6.57 14.43
CA PRO A 47 12.14 8.00 14.31
C PRO A 47 12.55 8.43 12.90
N PHE A 48 13.14 7.53 12.12
CA PHE A 48 13.40 7.77 10.70
C PHE A 48 12.11 7.68 9.88
N GLY A 49 11.30 6.64 10.09
CA GLY A 49 10.01 6.46 9.44
C GLY A 49 9.05 7.64 9.65
N GLU A 50 9.00 8.23 10.84
CA GLU A 50 8.16 9.40 11.13
C GLU A 50 8.55 10.61 10.27
N LYS A 51 9.86 10.84 10.08
CA LYS A 51 10.35 11.94 9.22
C LYS A 51 9.98 11.71 7.76
N VAL A 52 10.10 10.46 7.29
CA VAL A 52 9.68 10.10 5.92
C VAL A 52 8.17 10.24 5.76
N ALA A 53 7.39 9.77 6.72
CA ALA A 53 5.93 9.89 6.74
C ALA A 53 5.49 11.36 6.68
N GLN A 54 6.07 12.24 7.50
CA GLN A 54 5.77 13.68 7.46
C GLN A 54 6.08 14.29 6.10
N LYS A 55 7.25 13.97 5.52
CA LYS A 55 7.62 14.46 4.20
C LYS A 55 6.64 14.00 3.12
N TRP A 56 6.32 12.71 3.05
CA TRP A 56 5.43 12.17 2.03
C TRP A 56 3.97 12.61 2.23
N ASN A 57 3.50 12.71 3.47
CA ASN A 57 2.16 13.22 3.76
C ASN A 57 2.00 14.72 3.45
N SER A 58 3.10 15.46 3.34
CA SER A 58 3.07 16.89 2.98
C SER A 58 2.96 17.15 1.47
N ASP A 59 3.19 16.13 0.64
CA ASP A 59 3.10 16.22 -0.82
C ASP A 59 1.70 15.79 -1.28
N PRO A 60 0.85 16.73 -1.75
CA PRO A 60 -0.53 16.43 -2.11
C PRO A 60 -0.65 15.53 -3.34
N ASP A 61 0.20 15.75 -4.35
CA ASP A 61 0.16 14.98 -5.60
C ASP A 61 0.54 13.52 -5.32
N TRP A 62 1.60 13.31 -4.53
CA TRP A 62 1.99 11.98 -4.09
C TRP A 62 0.89 11.28 -3.28
N MET A 63 0.21 12.01 -2.39
CA MET A 63 -0.83 11.45 -1.54
C MET A 63 -2.11 11.12 -2.31
N GLU A 64 -2.45 11.88 -3.35
CA GLU A 64 -3.55 11.58 -4.25
C GLU A 64 -3.29 10.26 -5.00
N ASP A 65 -2.08 10.08 -5.54
CA ASP A 65 -1.67 8.83 -6.20
C ASP A 65 -1.77 7.62 -5.26
N ARG A 66 -1.35 7.76 -4.00
CA ARG A 66 -1.41 6.63 -3.03
C ARG A 66 -2.82 6.33 -2.56
N ARG A 67 -3.67 7.35 -2.40
CA ARG A 67 -5.09 7.14 -2.06
C ARG A 67 -5.87 6.47 -3.18
N THR A 68 -5.50 6.74 -4.43
CA THR A 68 -6.13 6.10 -5.60
C THR A 68 -5.52 4.74 -5.95
N ALA A 69 -4.49 4.27 -5.23
CA ALA A 69 -3.80 3.00 -5.49
C ALA A 69 -4.72 1.77 -5.46
N VAL A 70 -5.80 1.79 -4.70
CA VAL A 70 -6.80 0.72 -4.76
C VAL A 70 -7.35 0.55 -6.17
N ASN A 71 -7.61 1.66 -6.88
CA ASN A 71 -8.18 1.65 -8.22
C ASN A 71 -7.12 1.38 -9.29
N TRP A 72 -6.05 2.18 -9.33
CA TRP A 72 -5.07 2.08 -10.43
C TRP A 72 -4.08 0.94 -10.26
N PHE A 73 -3.83 0.47 -9.03
CA PHE A 73 -2.93 -0.65 -8.76
C PHE A 73 -3.74 -1.93 -8.47
N CYS A 74 -4.50 -2.00 -7.37
CA CYS A 74 -5.12 -3.27 -6.99
C CYS A 74 -6.17 -3.76 -7.99
N LEU A 75 -7.15 -2.93 -8.37
CA LEU A 75 -8.24 -3.35 -9.26
C LEU A 75 -7.79 -3.53 -10.71
N CYS A 76 -6.91 -2.65 -11.20
CA CYS A 76 -6.37 -2.71 -12.56
C CYS A 76 -5.69 -4.05 -12.87
N TRP A 77 -5.00 -4.64 -11.87
CA TRP A 77 -4.37 -5.96 -12.02
C TRP A 77 -5.30 -7.13 -11.64
N TYR A 78 -6.28 -6.90 -10.76
CA TYR A 78 -7.21 -7.96 -10.36
C TYR A 78 -8.12 -8.41 -11.50
N GLU A 79 -8.62 -7.52 -12.36
CA GLU A 79 -9.51 -7.92 -13.47
C GLU A 79 -8.83 -8.86 -14.50
N PRO A 80 -7.60 -8.58 -14.99
CA PRO A 80 -6.83 -9.52 -15.80
C PRO A 80 -6.56 -10.86 -15.10
N ASP A 81 -6.30 -10.85 -13.80
CA ASP A 81 -5.90 -12.03 -13.02
C ASP A 81 -7.08 -12.78 -12.38
N ALA A 82 -8.30 -12.22 -12.42
CA ALA A 82 -9.53 -12.81 -11.88
C ALA A 82 -9.78 -14.25 -12.38
N PRO A 83 -9.54 -14.59 -13.66
CA PRO A 83 -9.70 -15.97 -14.15
C PRO A 83 -8.75 -16.97 -13.48
N PHE A 84 -7.58 -16.51 -13.02
CA PHE A 84 -6.53 -17.36 -12.44
C PHE A 84 -6.57 -17.41 -10.91
N SER A 85 -7.09 -16.35 -10.29
CA SER A 85 -7.21 -16.21 -8.82
C SER A 85 -8.46 -16.89 -8.24
N GLY A 86 -9.21 -17.64 -9.05
CA GLY A 86 -10.39 -18.40 -8.60
C GLY A 86 -11.64 -17.54 -8.40
N GLY A 87 -11.63 -16.29 -8.89
CA GLY A 87 -12.80 -15.42 -8.92
C GLY A 87 -13.86 -16.02 -9.86
N ARG A 88 -14.92 -16.58 -9.29
CA ARG A 88 -16.08 -17.03 -10.07
C ARG A 88 -16.71 -15.80 -10.72
N ARG A 89 -16.68 -15.74 -12.06
CA ARG A 89 -17.63 -14.92 -12.82
C ARG A 89 -19.04 -15.47 -12.66
#